data_AF-A0AB39MU70-F1
#
_entry.id   AF-A0AB39MU70-F1
#
_cell.length_a   1.000
_cell.length_b   1.000
_cell.length_c   1.000
_cell.angle_alpha   90.00
_cell.angle_beta   90.00
_cell.angle_gamma   90.00
#
_symmetry.space_group_name_H-M   'P 1'
#
loop_
_entity.id
_entity.type
_entity.pdbx_description
1 polymer ?
#
loop_
_entity_poly.entity_id
_entity_poly.type
_entity_poly.pdbx_seq_one_letter_code
_entity_poly.pdbx_strand_id
1 'polypeptide(L)' 'MITTRYDEVVTPYASAYLDAAPNVTGIKLQDLCPADLTDHVSISYNDLATRLVLNALDPAQAQRPTC' A
#
# COMPACT_ATOMS: atom_id res chain seq x y z
N MET A 1 5.15 3.51 3.10
CA MET A 1 3.78 4.05 2.94
C MET A 1 3.04 3.23 1.90
N ILE A 2 1.82 2.79 2.22
CA ILE A 2 0.94 2.07 1.29
C ILE A 2 -0.24 3.01 0.99
N THR A 3 -0.54 3.20 -0.29
CA THR A 3 -1.57 4.15 -0.76
C THR A 3 -2.49 3.49 -1.79
N THR A 4 -3.63 4.12 -2.05
CA THR A 4 -4.54 3.75 -3.13
C THR A 4 -4.83 4.98 -4.01
N ARG A 5 -4.91 4.81 -5.33
CA ARG A 5 -5.31 5.90 -6.24
C ARG A 5 -6.76 6.35 -6.05
N TYR A 6 -7.56 5.52 -5.37
CA TYR A 6 -8.97 5.75 -5.08
C TYR A 6 -9.20 6.43 -3.74
N ASP A 7 -8.14 6.89 -3.07
CA ASP A 7 -8.25 7.64 -1.82
C ASP A 7 -9.02 8.94 -2.07
N GLU A 8 -10.19 9.02 -1.47
CA GLU A 8 -11.16 10.10 -1.58
C GLU A 8 -11.04 11.15 -0.47
N VAL A 9 -10.20 10.89 0.54
CA VAL A 9 -10.03 11.75 1.72
C VAL A 9 -8.71 12.51 1.64
N VAL A 10 -7.61 11.83 1.32
CA VAL A 10 -6.27 12.40 1.19
C VAL A 10 -5.98 12.62 -0.29
N THR A 11 -6.32 13.82 -0.79
CA THR A 11 -6.15 14.16 -2.21
C THR A 11 -5.15 15.30 -2.44
N PRO A 12 -4.18 15.17 -3.37
CA PRO A 12 -3.91 13.96 -4.17
C PRO A 12 -3.35 12.84 -3.28
N TYR A 13 -3.66 11.57 -3.59
CA TYR A 13 -3.20 10.41 -2.80
C TYR A 13 -1.68 10.39 -2.57
N ALA A 14 -0.92 10.95 -3.52
CA ALA A 14 0.53 11.04 -3.45
C ALA A 14 1.04 11.97 -2.33
N SER A 15 0.20 12.84 -1.78
CA SER A 15 0.55 13.70 -0.64
C SER A 15 0.83 12.91 0.64
N ALA A 16 0.40 11.65 0.69
CA ALA A 16 0.65 10.75 1.81
C ALA A 16 2.06 10.12 1.79
N TYR A 17 2.80 10.21 0.68
CA TYR A 17 4.15 9.67 0.60
C TYR A 17 5.12 10.48 1.47
N LEU A 18 6.07 9.75 2.07
CA LEU A 18 7.25 10.36 2.66
C LEU A 18 8.26 10.69 1.55
N ASP A 19 9.13 11.67 1.82
CA ASP A 19 10.25 11.98 0.94
C ASP A 19 11.12 10.75 0.67
N ALA A 20 11.66 10.67 -0.55
CA ALA A 20 12.48 9.56 -0.96
C ALA A 20 13.77 9.49 -0.11
N ALA A 21 13.99 8.33 0.51
CA ALA A 21 15.18 8.01 1.28
C ALA A 21 15.49 6.51 1.19
N PRO A 22 16.72 6.07 1.47
CA PRO A 22 17.12 4.66 1.32
C PRO A 22 16.29 3.65 2.12
N ASN A 23 15.67 4.08 3.23
CA ASN A 23 14.84 3.27 4.11
C ASN A 23 13.33 3.55 3.96
N VAL A 24 12.93 4.29 2.92
CA VAL A 24 11.53 4.60 2.65
C VAL A 24 11.07 3.81 1.43
N THR A 25 9.96 3.10 1.59
CA THR A 25 9.29 2.39 0.49
C THR A 25 7.87 2.94 0.33
N GLY A 26 7.56 3.47 -0.84
CA GLY A 26 6.21 3.86 -1.24
C GLY A 26 5.59 2.80 -2.15
N ILE A 27 4.36 2.39 -1.85
CA ILE A 27 3.61 1.40 -2.64
C ILE A 27 2.22 1.97 -2.90
N LYS A 28 1.76 1.88 -4.15
CA LYS A 28 0.37 2.08 -4.53
C LYS A 28 -0.25 0.73 -4.83
N LEU A 29 -1.40 0.40 -4.22
CA LEU A 29 -2.02 -0.93 -4.39
C LEU A 29 -2.18 -1.32 -5.86
N GLN A 30 -2.56 -0.36 -6.70
CA GLN A 30 -2.81 -0.60 -8.12
C GLN A 30 -1.56 -0.88 -8.96
N ASP A 31 -0.35 -0.70 -8.42
CA ASP A 31 0.88 -1.14 -9.09
C ASP A 31 1.11 -2.66 -8.92
N LEU A 32 0.50 -3.28 -7.91
CA LEU A 32 0.54 -4.73 -7.68
C LEU A 32 -0.73 -5.42 -8.15
N CYS A 33 -1.88 -4.77 -7.92
CA CYS A 33 -3.18 -5.26 -8.34
C CYS A 33 -3.98 -4.17 -9.07
N PRO A 34 -3.85 -4.04 -10.40
CA PRO A 34 -4.45 -2.92 -11.15
C PRO A 34 -5.97 -2.78 -11.04
N ALA A 35 -6.66 -3.89 -10.74
CA ALA A 35 -8.11 -3.98 -10.56
C ALA A 35 -8.57 -3.75 -9.11
N ASP A 36 -7.65 -3.56 -8.15
CA ASP A 36 -8.00 -3.25 -6.77
C ASP A 36 -8.61 -1.83 -6.68
N LEU A 37 -9.86 -1.75 -6.22
CA LEU A 37 -10.66 -0.52 -6.10
C LEU A 37 -10.78 -0.01 -4.66
N THR A 38 -9.92 -0.46 -3.76
CA THR A 38 -9.97 -0.12 -2.33
C THR A 38 -9.89 1.39 -2.11
N ASP A 39 -10.80 1.93 -1.31
CA ASP A 39 -10.90 3.34 -0.91
C ASP A 39 -10.08 3.66 0.36
N HIS A 40 -10.18 4.90 0.86
CA HIS A 40 -9.43 5.36 2.04
C HIS A 40 -9.70 4.54 3.30
N VAL A 41 -10.98 4.25 3.58
CA VAL A 41 -11.38 3.56 4.82
C VAL A 41 -11.07 2.06 4.72
N SER A 42 -11.32 1.48 3.56
CA SER A 42 -11.24 0.06 3.30
C SER A 42 -9.79 -0.45 3.21
N ILE A 43 -8.80 0.43 3.03
CA ILE A 43 -7.38 0.04 2.94
C ILE A 43 -6.87 -0.71 4.18
N SER A 44 -7.46 -0.42 5.35
CA SER A 44 -7.12 -1.11 6.60
C SER A 44 -7.65 -2.55 6.68
N TYR A 45 -8.59 -2.92 5.82
CA TYR A 45 -9.19 -4.26 5.72
C TYR A 45 -8.79 -5.01 4.44
N ASN A 46 -7.91 -4.43 3.61
CA ASN A 46 -7.51 -4.99 2.33
C ASN A 46 -6.39 -6.04 2.52
N ASP A 47 -6.62 -7.27 2.06
CA ASP A 47 -5.68 -8.40 2.24
C ASP A 47 -4.30 -8.15 1.60
N LEU A 48 -4.26 -7.48 0.44
CA LEU A 48 -3.01 -7.10 -0.21
C LEU A 48 -2.22 -6.10 0.66
N ALA A 49 -2.88 -5.06 1.18
CA ALA A 49 -2.29 -4.10 2.10
C ALA A 49 -1.80 -4.79 3.38
N THR A 50 -2.60 -5.67 3.97
CA THR A 50 -2.22 -6.47 5.14
C THR A 50 -0.97 -7.32 4.85
N ARG A 51 -0.92 -8.00 3.71
CA ARG A 51 0.26 -8.79 3.31
C ARG A 51 1.51 -7.93 3.18
N LEU A 52 1.40 -6.73 2.59
CA LEU A 52 2.52 -5.80 2.47
C LEU A 52 3.03 -5.32 3.83
N VAL A 53 2.12 -5.03 4.78
CA VAL A 53 2.48 -4.68 6.15
C VAL A 53 3.22 -5.83 6.83
N LEU A 54 2.69 -7.05 6.76
CA LEU A 54 3.33 -8.22 7.38
C LEU A 54 4.73 -8.49 6.80
N ASN A 55 4.90 -8.37 5.48
CA ASN A 55 6.21 -8.52 4.84
C ASN A 55 7.22 -7.44 5.27
N ALA A 56 6.75 -6.22 5.56
CA ALA A 56 7.61 -5.16 6.07
C ALA A 56 8.00 -5.38 7.53
N LEU A 57 7.13 -5.98 8.34
CA LEU A 57 7.38 -6.29 9.75
C LEU A 57 8.31 -7.51 9.94
N ASP A 58 8.20 -8.52 9.09
CA ASP A 58 9.07 -9.69 9.08
C ASP A 58 9.58 -10.02 7.65
N PRO A 59 10.65 -9.32 7.19
CA PRO A 59 11.20 -9.53 5.85
C PRO A 59 11.78 -10.94 5.64
N ALA A 60 12.19 -11.62 6.70
CA ALA A 60 12.80 -12.95 6.60
C ALA A 60 11.77 -14.04 6.24
N GLN A 61 10.47 -13.80 6.50
CA GLN A 61 9.36 -14.70 6.17
C GLN A 61 8.37 -14.06 5.17
N ALA A 62 8.81 -13.04 4.42
CA ALA A 62 7.95 -12.35 3.47
C ALA A 62 7.34 -13.30 2.43
N GLN A 63 6.05 -13.14 2.18
CA GLN A 63 5.31 -13.93 1.19
C GLN A 63 4.95 -13.04 -0.01
N ARG A 64 5.03 -13.59 -1.23
CA ARG A 64 4.64 -12.85 -2.44
C ARG A 64 3.18 -12.38 -2.32
N PRO A 65 2.90 -11.07 -2.42
CA PRO A 65 1.52 -10.60 -2.44
C PRO A 65 0.79 -11.05 -3.70
N THR A 66 -0.49 -11.33 -3.58
CA THR A 66 -1.39 -11.66 -4.69
C THR A 66 -2.52 -10.64 -4.77
N CYS A 67 -3.09 -10.49 -5.96
CA CYS A 67 -4.51 -10.19 -6.08
C CYS A 67 -5.32 -11.42 -5.61
#